data_AF-A0A2I1GSJ4-F1
#
_entry.id   AF-A0A2I1GSJ4-F1
#
_cell.length_a   1.000
_cell.length_b   1.000
_cell.length_c   1.000
_cell.angle_alpha   90.00
_cell.angle_beta   90.00
_cell.angle_gamma   90.00
#
_symmetry.space_group_name_H-M   'P 1'
#
loop_
_entity.id
_entity.type
_entity.pdbx_description
1 polymer ?
#
loop_
_entity_poly.entity_id
_entity_poly.type
_entity_poly.pdbx_seq_one_letter_code
_entity_poly.pdbx_strand_id
1 'polypeptide(L)'
;MSLGKPIWQATRRFLQSILSHDNPELQDNEELRQKAFVAQQSAKMHLPAHIGDYTDFYASKEHATNVGTMFRGKDNALMQNWVYLPVGYHGRSSSIVISGTDIVRPCGQISPDKNQPPIFGPSAKLDFELEMAFFIGSGNKLGARIPIDQANNHIFGLVLMNDWSARDIQAWEYVPLGPFLGKNFGTTISPWVVTLDSLEPFLVNGPIQDPDPLPYLKDNIPSAYDIHLEVKIKPNNSDSFKTLTRSNLRYMYWSLKQQLAHHTVNGCNTRPGDLCGTGTISGPTEDSRGSLLEITWNGQNEVDGIKRKFIEDGDEIVLTGYCQGEGYLVGFGECYGKILPALQ
;
A
#
# COMPACT_ATOMS: atom_id res chain seq x y z
N MET A 1 12.00 5.86 -14.13
CA MET A 1 12.45 5.95 -12.72
C MET A 1 13.94 6.29 -12.62
N SER A 2 14.89 5.49 -13.13
CA SER A 2 16.33 5.71 -12.91
C SER A 2 16.92 7.08 -13.32
N LEU A 3 16.32 7.78 -14.29
CA LEU A 3 16.81 9.06 -14.82
C LEU A 3 16.71 10.26 -13.86
N GLY A 4 16.08 10.09 -12.70
CA GLY A 4 16.00 11.11 -11.65
C GLY A 4 14.98 12.24 -11.89
N LYS A 5 14.67 12.94 -10.80
CA LYS A 5 13.62 13.97 -10.73
C LYS A 5 13.69 15.06 -11.82
N PRO A 6 14.87 15.60 -12.19
CA PRO A 6 14.94 16.62 -13.25
C PRO A 6 14.36 16.13 -14.58
N ILE A 7 14.60 14.87 -14.94
CA ILE A 7 14.07 14.27 -16.17
C ILE A 7 12.58 13.97 -16.03
N TRP A 8 12.13 13.45 -14.88
CA TRP A 8 10.69 13.22 -14.66
C TRP A 8 9.88 14.52 -14.80
N GLN A 9 10.39 15.61 -14.23
CA GLN A 9 9.78 16.93 -14.32
C GLN A 9 9.83 17.50 -15.74
N ALA A 10 10.93 17.31 -16.47
CA ALA A 10 11.01 17.71 -17.87
C ALA A 10 9.99 16.95 -18.74
N THR A 11 9.89 15.64 -18.57
CA THR A 11 8.87 14.81 -19.24
C THR A 11 7.45 15.27 -18.87
N ARG A 12 7.18 15.53 -17.60
CA ARG A 12 5.87 16.03 -17.14
C ARG A 12 5.51 17.35 -17.81
N ARG A 13 6.41 18.33 -17.82
CA ARG A 13 6.17 19.64 -18.47
C ARG A 13 5.94 19.49 -19.97
N PHE A 14 6.72 18.64 -20.63
CA PHE A 14 6.52 18.35 -22.05
C PHE A 14 5.13 17.75 -22.31
N LEU A 15 4.74 16.73 -21.54
CA LEU A 15 3.41 16.11 -21.65
C LEU A 15 2.28 17.11 -21.37
N GLN A 16 2.40 17.93 -20.33
CA GLN A 16 1.43 18.99 -20.03
C GLN A 16 1.30 19.99 -21.19
N SER A 17 2.42 20.37 -21.80
CA SER A 17 2.44 21.26 -22.96
C SER A 17 1.72 20.66 -24.16
N ILE A 18 2.08 19.44 -24.58
CA ILE A 18 1.52 18.84 -25.80
C ILE A 18 0.07 18.34 -25.63
N LEU A 19 -0.38 18.11 -24.39
CA LEU A 19 -1.76 17.71 -24.08
C LEU A 19 -2.68 18.90 -23.78
N SER A 20 -2.14 20.12 -23.73
CA SER A 20 -2.95 21.31 -23.48
C SER A 20 -3.81 21.65 -24.70
N HIS A 21 -5.04 22.10 -24.43
CA HIS A 21 -6.04 22.46 -25.45
C HIS A 21 -5.65 23.65 -26.34
N ASP A 22 -4.59 24.38 -25.98
CA ASP A 22 -4.04 25.53 -26.69
C ASP A 22 -2.73 25.19 -27.43
N ASN A 23 -2.29 23.92 -27.41
CA ASN A 23 -1.10 23.47 -28.14
C ASN A 23 -1.47 22.62 -29.38
N PRO A 24 -1.30 23.16 -30.60
CA PRO A 24 -1.69 22.46 -31.83
C PRO A 24 -0.76 21.29 -32.21
N GLU A 25 0.44 21.17 -31.61
CA GLU A 25 1.49 20.25 -32.06
C GLU A 25 1.01 18.78 -32.13
N LEU A 26 0.28 18.33 -31.11
CA LEU A 26 -0.38 17.02 -31.09
C LEU A 26 -1.86 17.10 -31.44
N GLN A 27 -2.55 18.18 -31.05
CA GLN A 27 -4.00 18.32 -31.23
C GLN A 27 -4.41 18.31 -32.72
N ASP A 28 -3.67 19.02 -33.56
CA ASP A 28 -3.98 19.20 -34.99
C ASP A 28 -3.25 18.19 -35.88
N ASN A 29 -2.29 17.43 -35.32
CA ASN A 29 -1.60 16.37 -36.03
C ASN A 29 -2.37 15.04 -35.93
N GLU A 30 -3.38 14.89 -36.79
CA GLU A 30 -4.27 13.72 -36.78
C GLU A 30 -3.51 12.38 -36.89
N GLU A 31 -2.52 12.30 -37.79
CA GLU A 31 -1.73 11.08 -37.98
C GLU A 31 -0.98 10.69 -36.71
N LEU A 32 -0.32 11.65 -36.05
CA LEU A 32 0.38 11.40 -34.80
C LEU A 32 -0.59 11.05 -33.68
N ARG A 33 -1.72 11.76 -33.58
CA ARG A 33 -2.75 11.54 -32.55
C ARG A 33 -3.33 10.12 -32.62
N GLN A 34 -3.64 9.63 -33.82
CA GLN A 34 -4.14 8.26 -34.02
C GLN A 34 -3.13 7.18 -33.60
N LYS A 35 -1.82 7.46 -33.72
CA LYS A 35 -0.75 6.53 -33.30
C LYS A 35 -0.44 6.62 -31.81
N ALA A 36 -0.57 7.81 -31.21
CA ALA A 36 -0.15 8.08 -29.84
C ALA A 36 -1.21 7.70 -28.78
N PHE A 37 -2.50 7.82 -29.10
CA PHE A 37 -3.57 7.50 -28.17
C PHE A 37 -4.13 6.10 -28.39
N VAL A 38 -4.28 5.37 -27.29
CA VAL A 38 -4.95 4.06 -27.24
C VAL A 38 -6.06 4.14 -26.21
N ALA A 39 -7.26 3.69 -26.56
CA ALA A 39 -8.36 3.62 -25.62
C ALA A 39 -8.00 2.64 -24.48
N GLN A 40 -8.13 3.09 -23.22
CA GLN A 40 -7.72 2.29 -22.06
C GLN A 40 -8.42 0.92 -22.01
N GLN A 41 -9.69 0.85 -22.39
CA GLN A 41 -10.48 -0.39 -22.48
C GLN A 41 -9.91 -1.42 -23.48
N SER A 42 -9.06 -0.98 -24.41
CA SER A 42 -8.40 -1.81 -25.41
C SER A 42 -6.95 -2.13 -25.03
N ALA A 43 -6.44 -1.57 -23.94
CA ALA A 43 -5.09 -1.79 -23.45
C ALA A 43 -5.07 -2.86 -22.35
N LYS A 44 -4.00 -3.65 -22.31
CA LYS A 44 -3.69 -4.53 -21.19
C LYS A 44 -2.62 -3.87 -20.33
N MET A 45 -2.94 -3.62 -19.06
CA MET A 45 -1.96 -3.11 -18.12
C MET A 45 -1.01 -4.21 -17.63
N HIS A 46 0.19 -3.81 -17.26
CA HIS A 46 1.25 -4.68 -16.74
C HIS A 46 1.84 -4.04 -15.48
N LEU A 47 2.66 -4.78 -14.73
CA LEU A 47 3.44 -4.22 -13.64
C LEU A 47 4.26 -3.00 -14.15
N PRO A 48 4.21 -1.85 -13.47
CA PRO A 48 4.80 -0.61 -13.98
C PRO A 48 6.33 -0.56 -13.87
N ALA A 49 6.94 -1.50 -13.15
CA ALA A 49 8.38 -1.62 -13.00
C ALA A 49 8.77 -3.08 -12.73
N HIS A 50 10.03 -3.41 -13.01
CA HIS A 50 10.65 -4.60 -12.45
C HIS A 50 11.05 -4.30 -11.00
N ILE A 51 10.37 -4.93 -10.05
CA ILE A 51 10.59 -4.69 -8.62
C ILE A 51 11.78 -5.52 -8.15
N GLY A 52 12.87 -4.85 -7.78
CA GLY A 52 14.05 -5.50 -7.22
C GLY A 52 13.75 -6.02 -5.81
N ASP A 53 13.66 -5.08 -4.88
CA ASP A 53 13.27 -5.34 -3.50
C ASP A 53 11.90 -4.73 -3.18
N TYR A 54 11.15 -5.43 -2.33
CA TYR A 54 9.92 -4.95 -1.72
C TYR A 54 10.13 -4.89 -0.21
N THR A 55 9.83 -3.74 0.38
CA THR A 55 9.80 -3.54 1.83
C THR A 55 8.42 -3.09 2.22
N ASP A 56 7.90 -3.65 3.29
CA ASP A 56 6.62 -3.27 3.84
C ASP A 56 6.80 -2.64 5.22
N PHE A 57 6.28 -1.43 5.39
CA PHE A 57 6.38 -0.69 6.64
C PHE A 57 5.19 -1.00 7.56
N TYR A 58 5.22 -0.43 8.75
CA TYR A 58 4.16 -0.58 9.74
C TYR A 58 3.81 0.78 10.34
N ALA A 59 3.53 1.76 9.48
CA ALA A 59 3.60 3.18 9.83
C ALA A 59 2.28 3.83 10.33
N SER A 60 1.19 3.08 10.38
CA SER A 60 -0.12 3.53 10.89
C SER A 60 -0.23 3.27 12.39
N LYS A 61 -0.43 4.33 13.19
CA LYS A 61 -0.50 4.21 14.67
C LYS A 61 -1.76 3.49 15.10
N GLU A 62 -2.86 3.81 14.44
CA GLU A 62 -4.19 3.25 14.66
C GLU A 62 -4.16 1.75 14.38
N HIS A 63 -3.60 1.34 13.25
CA HIS A 63 -3.47 -0.08 12.91
C HIS A 63 -2.59 -0.82 13.92
N ALA A 64 -1.41 -0.29 14.22
CA ALA A 64 -0.49 -0.86 15.21
C ALA A 64 -1.14 -1.00 16.60
N THR A 65 -1.93 0.00 16.99
CA THR A 65 -2.68 0.00 18.26
C THR A 65 -3.81 -1.03 18.25
N ASN A 66 -4.57 -1.14 17.15
CA ASN A 66 -5.66 -2.10 17.02
C ASN A 66 -5.14 -3.54 17.12
N VAL A 67 -4.16 -3.90 16.28
CA VAL A 67 -3.53 -5.23 16.30
C VAL A 67 -2.91 -5.51 17.66
N GLY A 68 -2.16 -4.55 18.21
CA GLY A 68 -1.58 -4.67 19.52
C GLY A 68 -2.59 -4.93 20.63
N THR A 69 -3.72 -4.21 20.61
CA THR A 69 -4.79 -4.38 21.59
C THR A 69 -5.39 -5.79 21.53
N MET A 70 -5.61 -6.34 20.33
CA MET A 70 -6.14 -7.69 20.17
C MET A 70 -5.21 -8.78 20.71
N PHE A 71 -3.89 -8.62 20.56
CA PHE A 71 -2.94 -9.67 20.89
C PHE A 71 -2.25 -9.50 22.26
N ARG A 72 -2.11 -8.27 22.75
CA ARG A 72 -1.37 -7.92 23.98
C ARG A 72 -2.20 -7.13 25.00
N GLY A 73 -3.44 -6.77 24.65
CA GLY A 73 -4.28 -5.92 25.47
C GLY A 73 -3.99 -4.43 25.28
N LYS A 74 -4.95 -3.59 25.69
CA LYS A 74 -4.95 -2.14 25.45
C LYS A 74 -3.71 -1.43 26.04
N ASP A 75 -3.27 -1.85 27.22
CA ASP A 75 -2.17 -1.21 27.94
C ASP A 75 -0.79 -1.49 27.31
N ASN A 76 -0.68 -2.52 26.46
CA ASN A 76 0.55 -2.95 25.80
C ASN A 76 0.41 -3.00 24.27
N ALA A 77 -0.47 -2.16 23.72
CA ALA A 77 -0.82 -2.19 22.31
C ALA A 77 0.39 -1.89 21.43
N LEU A 78 1.07 -0.76 21.63
CA LEU A 78 2.27 -0.42 20.88
C LEU A 78 3.52 -1.00 21.57
N MET A 79 4.37 -1.64 20.77
CA MET A 79 5.72 -1.97 21.23
C MET A 79 6.53 -0.68 21.39
N GLN A 80 7.43 -0.65 22.38
CA GLN A 80 8.17 0.56 22.75
C GLN A 80 8.88 1.22 21.56
N ASN A 81 9.49 0.43 20.68
CA ASN A 81 10.23 0.91 19.51
C ASN A 81 9.38 1.62 18.46
N TRP A 82 8.09 1.32 18.39
CA TRP A 82 7.22 1.73 17.28
C TRP A 82 7.11 3.26 17.13
N VAL A 83 7.12 3.99 18.24
CA VAL A 83 7.06 5.46 18.24
C VAL A 83 8.42 6.14 17.98
N TYR A 84 9.52 5.37 17.94
CA TYR A 84 10.87 5.91 17.73
C TYR A 84 11.45 5.65 16.33
N LEU A 85 10.95 4.64 15.62
CA LEU A 85 11.37 4.33 14.25
C LEU A 85 10.21 3.76 13.43
N PRO A 86 10.18 4.00 12.10
CA PRO A 86 9.24 3.35 11.21
C PRO A 86 9.61 1.87 11.03
N VAL A 87 9.01 1.01 11.84
CA VAL A 87 9.20 -0.45 11.76
C VAL A 87 8.81 -0.93 10.36
N GLY A 88 9.57 -1.87 9.81
CA GLY A 88 9.28 -2.51 8.53
C GLY A 88 10.03 -3.83 8.40
N TYR A 89 9.70 -4.58 7.35
CA TYR A 89 10.30 -5.88 7.03
C TYR A 89 10.44 -6.06 5.52
N HIS A 90 11.33 -6.97 5.11
CA HIS A 90 11.46 -7.31 3.70
C HIS A 90 10.28 -8.17 3.26
N GLY A 91 9.52 -7.68 2.30
CA GLY A 91 8.44 -8.43 1.64
C GLY A 91 8.98 -9.33 0.53
N ARG A 92 8.06 -9.89 -0.26
CA ARG A 92 8.42 -10.78 -1.38
C ARG A 92 8.14 -10.15 -2.74
N SER A 93 9.18 -9.72 -3.44
CA SER A 93 9.03 -9.07 -4.76
C SER A 93 8.40 -9.98 -5.83
N SER A 94 8.68 -11.29 -5.79
CA SER A 94 8.23 -12.22 -6.85
C SER A 94 6.72 -12.47 -6.88
N SER A 95 6.02 -12.19 -5.79
CA SER A 95 4.58 -12.40 -5.64
C SER A 95 3.79 -11.10 -5.76
N ILE A 96 4.44 -10.00 -6.18
CA ILE A 96 3.75 -8.76 -6.50
C ILE A 96 3.12 -8.89 -7.88
N VAL A 97 1.81 -8.72 -7.94
CA VAL A 97 1.00 -8.90 -9.14
C VAL A 97 0.23 -7.62 -9.47
N ILE A 98 -0.12 -7.48 -10.74
CA ILE A 98 -0.90 -6.34 -11.21
C ILE A 98 -2.38 -6.51 -10.84
N SER A 99 -3.07 -5.41 -10.56
CA SER A 99 -4.54 -5.35 -10.45
C SER A 99 -5.25 -6.17 -11.54
N GLY A 100 -6.26 -6.94 -11.15
CA GLY A 100 -6.93 -7.90 -12.04
C GLY A 100 -6.42 -9.34 -11.92
N THR A 101 -5.31 -9.56 -11.23
CA THR A 101 -4.78 -10.92 -11.00
C THR A 101 -5.54 -11.60 -9.87
N ASP A 102 -6.11 -12.77 -10.15
CA ASP A 102 -6.75 -13.62 -9.15
C ASP A 102 -5.74 -14.14 -8.12
N ILE A 103 -6.16 -14.24 -6.86
CA ILE A 103 -5.32 -14.70 -5.74
C ILE A 103 -5.88 -16.02 -5.22
N VAL A 104 -5.04 -17.06 -5.23
CA VAL A 104 -5.41 -18.38 -4.70
C VAL A 104 -5.28 -18.35 -3.17
N ARG A 105 -6.31 -18.80 -2.45
CA ARG A 105 -6.25 -18.96 -1.00
C ARG A 105 -5.06 -19.86 -0.63
N PRO A 106 -4.13 -19.39 0.24
CA PRO A 106 -2.97 -20.18 0.60
C PRO A 106 -3.35 -21.33 1.54
N CYS A 107 -2.66 -22.46 1.36
CA CYS A 107 -2.57 -23.51 2.37
C CYS A 107 -1.30 -23.31 3.20
N GLY A 108 -1.34 -23.67 4.48
CA GLY A 108 -0.19 -23.57 5.36
C GLY A 108 -0.39 -24.29 6.69
N GLN A 109 0.60 -24.16 7.58
CA GLN A 109 0.46 -24.61 8.95
C GLN A 109 -0.36 -23.60 9.77
N ILE A 110 -1.32 -24.10 10.53
CA ILE A 110 -2.22 -23.31 11.36
C ILE A 110 -2.27 -23.95 12.75
N SER A 111 -2.31 -23.14 13.81
CA SER A 111 -2.49 -23.61 15.19
C SER A 111 -3.79 -23.03 15.78
N PRO A 112 -4.94 -23.71 15.59
CA PRO A 112 -6.23 -23.25 16.14
C PRO A 112 -6.31 -23.40 17.66
N ASP A 113 -5.70 -24.46 18.20
CA ASP A 113 -5.61 -24.74 19.64
C ASP A 113 -4.14 -24.76 20.04
N LYS A 114 -3.77 -23.89 21.00
CA LYS A 114 -2.40 -23.78 21.52
C LYS A 114 -1.93 -25.04 22.26
N ASN A 115 -2.85 -25.91 22.66
CA ASN A 115 -2.56 -27.15 23.38
C ASN A 115 -2.44 -28.37 22.47
N GLN A 116 -2.58 -28.21 21.14
CA GLN A 116 -2.49 -29.28 20.17
C GLN A 116 -1.43 -28.99 19.10
N PRO A 117 -0.88 -30.03 18.42
CA PRO A 117 -0.01 -29.84 17.27
C PRO A 117 -0.70 -29.00 16.16
N PRO A 118 0.06 -28.25 15.35
CA PRO A 118 -0.49 -27.51 14.23
C PRO A 118 -1.07 -28.47 13.18
N ILE A 119 -2.05 -27.99 12.43
CA ILE A 119 -2.65 -28.67 11.30
C ILE A 119 -2.19 -28.04 9.98
N PHE A 120 -2.28 -28.78 8.88
CA PHE A 120 -2.09 -28.26 7.53
C PHE A 120 -3.43 -28.13 6.83
N GLY A 121 -3.67 -26.99 6.19
CA GLY A 121 -4.91 -26.76 5.45
C GLY A 121 -5.02 -25.34 4.89
N PRO A 122 -6.14 -25.03 4.22
CA PRO A 122 -6.41 -23.68 3.71
C PRO A 122 -6.55 -22.68 4.86
N SER A 123 -6.07 -21.46 4.66
CA SER A 123 -6.27 -20.36 5.61
C SER A 123 -7.76 -20.09 5.83
N ALA A 124 -8.18 -20.07 7.09
CA ALA A 124 -9.52 -19.69 7.52
C ALA A 124 -9.65 -18.18 7.80
N LYS A 125 -8.53 -17.45 7.87
CA LYS A 125 -8.47 -16.01 8.16
C LYS A 125 -7.73 -15.25 7.06
N LEU A 126 -8.23 -15.36 5.83
CA LEU A 126 -7.75 -14.58 4.70
C LEU A 126 -8.26 -13.14 4.77
N ASP A 127 -7.38 -12.19 4.54
CA ASP A 127 -7.62 -10.76 4.77
C ASP A 127 -6.98 -9.90 3.68
N PHE A 128 -7.47 -8.67 3.57
CA PHE A 128 -6.85 -7.61 2.80
C PHE A 128 -6.10 -6.67 3.75
N GLU A 129 -5.15 -5.91 3.20
CA GLU A 129 -4.57 -4.75 3.88
C GLU A 129 -4.64 -3.55 2.94
N LEU A 130 -5.37 -2.51 3.35
CA LEU A 130 -5.45 -1.25 2.63
C LEU A 130 -4.11 -0.53 2.74
N GLU A 131 -3.36 -0.50 1.65
CA GLU A 131 -2.07 0.17 1.62
C GLU A 131 -1.92 1.09 0.40
N MET A 132 -0.92 1.93 0.49
CA MET A 132 -0.28 2.52 -0.68
C MET A 132 1.18 2.06 -0.69
N ALA A 133 1.82 2.17 -1.85
CA ALA A 133 3.24 1.92 -1.95
C ALA A 133 3.89 2.95 -2.83
N PHE A 134 5.13 3.32 -2.51
CA PHE A 134 5.91 4.22 -3.33
C PHE A 134 7.06 3.50 -4.04
N PHE A 135 7.29 3.90 -5.28
CA PHE A 135 8.42 3.43 -6.06
C PHE A 135 9.65 4.29 -5.81
N ILE A 136 10.79 3.64 -5.62
CA ILE A 136 12.09 4.29 -5.64
C ILE A 136 12.42 4.70 -7.08
N GLY A 137 12.72 5.98 -7.25
CA GLY A 137 13.18 6.60 -8.48
C GLY A 137 14.68 6.45 -8.65
N SER A 138 15.45 7.45 -8.23
CA SER A 138 16.91 7.30 -8.11
C SER A 138 17.23 6.58 -6.81
N GLY A 139 18.07 5.54 -6.86
CA GLY A 139 18.52 4.82 -5.66
C GLY A 139 19.66 5.54 -4.92
N ASN A 140 20.35 4.79 -4.05
CA ASN A 140 21.58 5.20 -3.36
C ASN A 140 22.66 4.12 -3.49
N LYS A 141 23.93 4.49 -3.29
CA LYS A 141 25.03 3.52 -3.25
C LYS A 141 25.01 2.77 -1.92
N LEU A 142 25.44 1.50 -1.92
CA LEU A 142 25.63 0.74 -0.68
C LEU A 142 26.62 1.50 0.24
N GLY A 143 26.25 1.63 1.51
CA GLY A 143 26.97 2.42 2.51
C GLY A 143 26.64 3.92 2.52
N ALA A 144 25.88 4.44 1.55
CA ALA A 144 25.47 5.85 1.51
C ALA A 144 24.01 6.01 1.92
N ARG A 145 23.73 6.81 2.95
CA ARG A 145 22.36 7.12 3.39
C ARG A 145 21.65 8.11 2.46
N ILE A 146 20.31 8.09 2.45
CA ILE A 146 19.48 9.17 1.90
C ILE A 146 19.03 10.06 3.07
N PRO A 147 19.54 11.29 3.20
CA PRO A 147 19.03 12.25 4.17
C PRO A 147 17.54 12.55 3.96
N ILE A 148 16.80 12.79 5.06
CA ILE A 148 15.34 13.00 5.01
C ILE A 148 14.91 14.18 4.11
N ASP A 149 15.70 15.24 4.07
CA ASP A 149 15.48 16.42 3.21
C ASP A 149 15.63 16.10 1.71
N GLN A 150 16.34 15.03 1.37
CA GLN A 150 16.52 14.55 0.00
C GLN A 150 15.54 13.45 -0.39
N ALA A 151 14.84 12.83 0.56
CA ALA A 151 14.00 11.64 0.32
C ALA A 151 12.98 11.84 -0.83
N ASN A 152 12.35 13.02 -0.94
CA ASN A 152 11.40 13.32 -2.02
C ASN A 152 12.02 13.29 -3.43
N ASN A 153 13.34 13.43 -3.57
CA ASN A 153 14.02 13.32 -4.86
C ASN A 153 14.24 11.86 -5.28
N HIS A 154 14.10 10.94 -4.34
CA HIS A 154 14.26 9.50 -4.52
C HIS A 154 12.92 8.76 -4.62
N ILE A 155 11.80 9.40 -4.27
CA ILE A 155 10.45 8.84 -4.41
C ILE A 155 9.88 9.26 -5.78
N PHE A 156 9.64 8.29 -6.67
CA PHE A 156 9.11 8.56 -8.00
C PHE A 156 7.61 8.88 -7.98
N GLY A 157 6.84 8.04 -7.30
CA GLY A 157 5.38 8.12 -7.28
C GLY A 157 4.77 6.96 -6.51
N LEU A 158 3.46 7.02 -6.35
CA LEU A 158 2.68 6.10 -5.53
C LEU A 158 1.75 5.23 -6.39
N VAL A 159 1.42 4.06 -5.85
CA VAL A 159 0.35 3.16 -6.29
C VAL A 159 -0.52 2.76 -5.11
N LEU A 160 -1.73 2.26 -5.37
CA LEU A 160 -2.50 1.51 -4.37
C LEU A 160 -1.86 0.13 -4.22
N MET A 161 -1.93 -0.43 -3.01
CA MET A 161 -1.42 -1.77 -2.73
C MET A 161 -2.40 -2.52 -1.83
N ASN A 162 -2.62 -3.80 -2.11
CA ASN A 162 -3.28 -4.74 -1.21
C ASN A 162 -2.28 -5.84 -0.84
N ASP A 163 -1.84 -5.82 0.42
CA ASP A 163 -0.94 -6.84 0.97
C ASP A 163 -1.74 -8.00 1.57
N TRP A 164 -2.16 -8.92 0.71
CA TRP A 164 -3.02 -10.04 1.09
C TRP A 164 -2.40 -10.84 2.24
N SER A 165 -3.24 -11.18 3.21
CA SER A 165 -2.75 -11.69 4.48
C SER A 165 -3.52 -12.92 4.94
N ALA A 166 -2.82 -14.02 5.21
CA ALA A 166 -3.37 -15.20 5.86
C ALA A 166 -3.05 -15.16 7.36
N ARG A 167 -3.95 -14.58 8.16
CA ARG A 167 -3.69 -14.18 9.56
C ARG A 167 -3.39 -15.35 10.48
N ASP A 168 -3.99 -16.49 10.20
CA ASP A 168 -3.83 -17.72 10.99
C ASP A 168 -2.51 -18.44 10.71
N ILE A 169 -2.06 -18.48 9.46
CA ILE A 169 -0.71 -18.90 9.06
C ILE A 169 0.31 -17.94 9.69
N GLN A 170 0.11 -16.63 9.49
CA GLN A 170 0.99 -15.58 10.01
C GLN A 170 1.16 -15.68 11.53
N ALA A 171 0.07 -15.83 12.29
CA ALA A 171 0.12 -15.89 13.75
C ALA A 171 0.93 -17.07 14.28
N TRP A 172 0.98 -18.18 13.54
CA TRP A 172 1.77 -19.36 13.91
C TRP A 172 3.26 -19.19 13.59
N GLU A 173 3.61 -18.58 12.46
CA GLU A 173 4.99 -18.55 11.97
C GLU A 173 5.82 -17.34 12.43
N TYR A 174 5.19 -16.19 12.75
CA TYR A 174 5.91 -14.91 12.72
C TYR A 174 6.91 -14.72 13.87
N VAL A 175 6.84 -15.51 14.94
CA VAL A 175 7.75 -15.38 16.07
C VAL A 175 8.96 -16.30 15.87
N PRO A 176 10.21 -15.79 15.91
CA PRO A 176 10.62 -14.41 16.17
C PRO A 176 10.96 -13.58 14.91
N LEU A 177 10.81 -14.15 13.71
CA LEU A 177 11.46 -13.64 12.50
C LEU A 177 10.61 -12.65 11.67
N GLY A 178 9.37 -12.41 12.07
CA GLY A 178 8.42 -11.58 11.35
C GLY A 178 7.56 -12.37 10.33
N PRO A 179 6.64 -11.68 9.64
CA PRO A 179 5.73 -12.30 8.66
C PRO A 179 6.48 -12.97 7.51
N PHE A 180 5.98 -14.11 7.02
CA PHE A 180 6.57 -14.81 5.88
C PHE A 180 5.52 -15.42 4.93
N LEU A 181 5.11 -16.68 5.13
CA LEU A 181 4.11 -17.35 4.27
C LEU A 181 2.71 -16.76 4.43
N GLY A 182 2.44 -16.12 5.56
CA GLY A 182 1.23 -15.35 5.80
C GLY A 182 1.07 -14.14 4.88
N LYS A 183 2.09 -13.78 4.10
CA LYS A 183 2.14 -12.61 3.20
C LYS A 183 2.58 -12.96 1.77
N ASN A 184 3.61 -13.81 1.62
CA ASN A 184 4.31 -13.99 0.35
C ASN A 184 3.54 -14.74 -0.76
N PHE A 185 2.27 -15.09 -0.52
CA PHE A 185 1.42 -15.77 -1.51
C PHE A 185 0.83 -14.79 -2.54
N GLY A 186 0.77 -13.50 -2.23
CA GLY A 186 0.33 -12.49 -3.18
C GLY A 186 0.27 -11.09 -2.58
N THR A 187 0.73 -10.10 -3.33
CA THR A 187 0.53 -8.67 -3.05
C THR A 187 0.08 -8.02 -4.35
N THR A 188 -1.04 -7.29 -4.37
CA THR A 188 -1.54 -6.65 -5.60
C THR A 188 -1.24 -5.16 -5.59
N ILE A 189 -0.85 -4.59 -6.73
CA ILE A 189 -0.71 -3.13 -6.90
C ILE A 189 -1.54 -2.58 -8.06
N SER A 190 -1.95 -1.31 -7.96
CA SER A 190 -2.56 -0.60 -9.10
C SER A 190 -1.54 -0.32 -10.21
N PRO A 191 -1.97 -0.26 -11.48
CA PRO A 191 -1.04 -0.18 -12.62
C PRO A 191 -0.47 1.21 -12.88
N TRP A 192 -1.18 2.28 -12.47
CA TRP A 192 -0.80 3.65 -12.76
C TRP A 192 -0.02 4.26 -11.60
N VAL A 193 1.26 4.54 -11.83
CA VAL A 193 2.12 5.21 -10.84
C VAL A 193 1.88 6.71 -10.89
N VAL A 194 1.21 7.25 -9.87
CA VAL A 194 0.96 8.70 -9.74
C VAL A 194 2.21 9.36 -9.18
N THR A 195 2.85 10.21 -9.99
CA THR A 195 4.11 10.86 -9.62
C THR A 195 3.95 11.77 -8.40
N LEU A 196 4.99 11.87 -7.56
CA LEU A 196 4.96 12.72 -6.38
C LEU A 196 4.68 14.20 -6.71
N ASP A 197 5.18 14.70 -7.85
CA ASP A 197 4.88 16.06 -8.34
C ASP A 197 3.39 16.27 -8.68
N SER A 198 2.63 15.20 -8.98
CA SER A 198 1.16 15.30 -9.14
C SER A 198 0.44 15.44 -7.80
N LEU A 199 1.10 15.02 -6.72
CA LEU A 199 0.53 14.96 -5.37
C LEU A 199 0.91 16.18 -4.52
N GLU A 200 1.87 16.98 -4.97
CA GLU A 200 2.32 18.21 -4.30
C GLU A 200 1.19 19.16 -3.89
N PRO A 201 0.15 19.41 -4.71
CA PRO A 201 -0.98 20.26 -4.30
C PRO A 201 -1.80 19.72 -3.12
N PHE A 202 -1.65 18.44 -2.78
CA PHE A 202 -2.41 17.74 -1.74
C PHE A 202 -1.55 17.45 -0.50
N LEU A 203 -0.38 18.07 -0.38
CA LEU A 203 0.43 18.01 0.83
C LEU A 203 -0.29 18.65 2.01
N VAL A 204 -0.31 17.95 3.14
CA VAL A 204 -0.91 18.39 4.40
C VAL A 204 0.02 18.10 5.57
N ASN A 205 -0.23 18.76 6.69
CA ASN A 205 0.46 18.40 7.94
C ASN A 205 0.07 16.97 8.33
N GLY A 206 1.08 16.15 8.63
CA GLY A 206 0.87 14.81 9.15
C GLY A 206 0.49 14.82 10.64
N PRO A 207 0.25 13.63 11.22
CA PRO A 207 0.03 13.49 12.66
C PRO A 207 1.19 14.05 13.48
N ILE A 208 0.88 14.62 14.64
CA ILE A 208 1.91 15.06 15.60
C ILE A 208 2.60 13.82 16.16
N GLN A 209 3.93 13.82 16.13
CA GLN A 209 4.74 12.74 16.68
C GLN A 209 5.12 13.05 18.13
N ASP A 210 4.85 12.10 19.02
CA ASP A 210 5.21 12.14 20.44
C ASP A 210 5.69 10.74 20.85
N PRO A 211 6.97 10.57 21.24
CA PRO A 211 8.00 11.61 21.38
C PRO A 211 8.48 12.19 20.04
N ASP A 212 9.17 13.33 20.11
CA ASP A 212 9.92 13.90 19.00
C ASP A 212 10.90 12.84 18.43
N PRO A 213 10.88 12.57 17.11
CA PRO A 213 11.83 11.65 16.49
C PRO A 213 13.27 12.14 16.64
N LEU A 214 14.22 11.19 16.57
CA LEU A 214 15.64 11.53 16.48
C LEU A 214 15.92 12.45 15.27
N PRO A 215 16.98 13.28 15.31
CA PRO A 215 17.23 14.31 14.30
C PRO A 215 17.25 13.82 12.84
N TYR A 216 17.65 12.57 12.57
CA TYR A 216 17.68 12.01 11.20
C TYR A 216 16.29 11.72 10.61
N LEU A 217 15.26 11.65 11.46
CA LEU A 217 13.84 11.48 11.09
C LEU A 217 13.02 12.76 11.29
N LYS A 218 13.63 13.84 11.79
CA LYS A 218 12.91 15.10 12.02
C LYS A 218 12.71 15.82 10.70
N ASP A 219 11.45 16.06 10.35
CA ASP A 219 11.06 16.82 9.18
C ASP A 219 10.41 18.14 9.64
N ASN A 220 10.70 19.25 8.95
CA ASN A 220 10.25 20.58 9.35
C ASN A 220 9.13 21.13 8.45
N ILE A 221 8.57 20.29 7.57
CA ILE A 221 7.58 20.65 6.55
C ILE A 221 6.43 19.64 6.53
N PRO A 222 5.28 19.98 5.92
CA PRO A 222 4.21 19.03 5.65
C PRO A 222 4.75 17.73 5.00
N SER A 223 4.38 16.59 5.57
CA SER A 223 4.97 15.28 5.23
C SER A 223 3.91 14.20 4.95
N ALA A 224 2.64 14.57 4.90
CA ALA A 224 1.51 13.70 4.61
C ALA A 224 0.78 14.18 3.34
N TYR A 225 -0.02 13.30 2.74
CA TYR A 225 -0.80 13.60 1.55
C TYR A 225 -2.27 13.34 1.79
N ASP A 226 -3.13 14.27 1.39
CA ASP A 226 -4.57 14.09 1.40
C ASP A 226 -5.02 13.21 0.22
N ILE A 227 -5.01 11.90 0.45
CA ILE A 227 -5.44 10.89 -0.53
C ILE A 227 -6.58 10.10 0.10
N HIS A 228 -7.79 10.30 -0.42
CA HIS A 228 -8.97 9.54 -0.01
C HIS A 228 -8.85 8.11 -0.52
N LEU A 229 -9.09 7.14 0.36
CA LEU A 229 -8.97 5.72 0.07
C LEU A 229 -10.27 5.00 0.41
N GLU A 230 -10.66 4.04 -0.41
CA GLU A 230 -11.85 3.23 -0.21
C GLU A 230 -11.56 1.76 -0.56
N VAL A 231 -12.08 0.85 0.27
CA VAL A 231 -12.08 -0.58 -0.03
C VAL A 231 -13.52 -1.04 -0.17
N LYS A 232 -13.80 -1.80 -1.23
CA LYS A 232 -15.08 -2.48 -1.40
C LYS A 232 -14.87 -3.98 -1.54
N ILE A 233 -15.88 -4.73 -1.11
CA ILE A 233 -16.01 -6.16 -1.34
C ILE A 233 -17.25 -6.44 -2.19
N LYS A 234 -17.14 -7.35 -3.15
CA LYS A 234 -18.29 -8.02 -3.75
C LYS A 234 -18.29 -9.46 -3.24
N PRO A 235 -19.17 -9.80 -2.28
CA PRO A 235 -19.31 -11.17 -1.82
C PRO A 235 -19.64 -12.12 -2.97
N ASN A 236 -19.12 -13.35 -2.92
CA ASN A 236 -19.36 -14.38 -3.94
C ASN A 236 -20.85 -14.67 -4.24
N ASN A 237 -21.73 -14.37 -3.30
CA ASN A 237 -23.19 -14.55 -3.37
C ASN A 237 -23.94 -13.25 -3.66
N SER A 238 -23.25 -12.22 -4.17
CA SER A 238 -23.80 -10.90 -4.46
C SER A 238 -23.31 -10.36 -5.80
N ASP A 239 -24.19 -9.64 -6.49
CA ASP A 239 -23.86 -8.99 -7.76
C ASP A 239 -23.35 -7.54 -7.59
N SER A 240 -23.27 -7.03 -6.36
CA SER A 240 -22.90 -5.63 -6.09
C SER A 240 -21.79 -5.48 -5.06
N PHE A 241 -20.91 -4.51 -5.31
CA PHE A 241 -19.88 -4.10 -4.37
C PHE A 241 -20.48 -3.34 -3.19
N LYS A 242 -20.01 -3.65 -1.98
CA LYS A 242 -20.32 -2.93 -0.75
C LYS A 242 -19.04 -2.36 -0.15
N THR A 243 -19.13 -1.17 0.44
CA THR A 243 -17.98 -0.52 1.08
C THR A 243 -17.62 -1.22 2.38
N LEU A 244 -16.33 -1.54 2.55
CA LEU A 244 -15.76 -2.06 3.79
C LEU A 244 -15.19 -0.94 4.67
N THR A 245 -14.45 -0.01 4.06
CA THR A 245 -13.77 1.06 4.78
C THR A 245 -13.54 2.29 3.89
N ARG A 246 -13.50 3.47 4.52
CA ARG A 246 -13.02 4.71 3.93
C ARG A 246 -11.96 5.32 4.83
N SER A 247 -10.75 5.45 4.32
CA SER A 247 -9.61 5.97 5.06
C SER A 247 -8.88 7.05 4.27
N ASN A 248 -7.71 7.47 4.75
CA ASN A 248 -6.91 8.47 4.07
C ASN A 248 -5.42 8.30 4.39
N LEU A 249 -4.55 8.49 3.39
CA LEU A 249 -3.10 8.41 3.59
C LEU A 249 -2.58 9.42 4.63
N ARG A 250 -3.30 10.53 4.85
CA ARG A 250 -2.92 11.56 5.83
C ARG A 250 -2.80 11.07 7.28
N TYR A 251 -3.37 9.91 7.61
CA TYR A 251 -3.33 9.33 8.95
C TYR A 251 -2.01 8.62 9.28
N MET A 252 -1.14 8.39 8.29
CA MET A 252 0.13 7.72 8.51
C MET A 252 1.03 8.51 9.48
N TYR A 253 1.41 7.88 10.59
CA TYR A 253 2.25 8.50 11.63
C TYR A 253 3.69 8.70 11.17
N TRP A 254 4.23 7.72 10.45
CA TRP A 254 5.53 7.85 9.78
C TRP A 254 5.34 8.16 8.31
N SER A 255 5.85 9.33 7.88
CA SER A 255 5.80 9.77 6.49
C SER A 255 6.64 8.89 5.55
N LEU A 256 6.34 8.94 4.25
CA LEU A 256 7.13 8.25 3.22
C LEU A 256 8.61 8.67 3.24
N LYS A 257 8.87 9.95 3.55
CA LYS A 257 10.23 10.50 3.71
C LYS A 257 10.98 9.83 4.85
N GLN A 258 10.32 9.70 6.01
CA GLN A 258 10.89 9.05 7.19
C GLN A 258 11.13 7.56 6.96
N GLN A 259 10.20 6.88 6.29
CA GLN A 259 10.33 5.48 5.90
C GLN A 259 11.60 5.28 5.05
N LEU A 260 11.80 6.07 3.98
CA LEU A 260 12.99 5.97 3.13
C LEU A 260 14.28 6.38 3.84
N ALA A 261 14.25 7.46 4.63
CA ALA A 261 15.40 7.92 5.40
C ALA A 261 15.85 6.85 6.42
N HIS A 262 14.90 6.19 7.09
CA HIS A 262 15.19 5.09 7.99
C HIS A 262 15.72 3.87 7.26
N HIS A 263 15.09 3.48 6.16
CA HIS A 263 15.49 2.30 5.38
C HIS A 263 16.97 2.35 4.98
N THR A 264 17.46 3.54 4.62
CA THR A 264 18.84 3.73 4.15
C THR A 264 19.82 4.18 5.24
N VAL A 265 19.38 4.36 6.49
CA VAL A 265 20.21 4.95 7.56
C VAL A 265 21.44 4.11 7.89
N ASN A 266 21.34 2.79 7.74
CA ASN A 266 22.42 1.83 7.96
C ASN A 266 23.31 1.62 6.71
N GLY A 267 23.05 2.35 5.63
CA GLY A 267 23.74 2.19 4.35
C GLY A 267 23.10 1.19 3.39
N CYS A 268 21.93 0.62 3.70
CA CYS A 268 21.17 -0.18 2.73
C CYS A 268 20.99 0.58 1.42
N ASN A 269 21.32 -0.04 0.28
CA ASN A 269 21.10 0.55 -1.03
C ASN A 269 19.69 0.25 -1.52
N THR A 270 19.00 1.28 -1.96
CA THR A 270 17.78 1.17 -2.75
C THR A 270 18.10 1.33 -4.24
N ARG A 271 17.24 0.81 -5.11
CA ARG A 271 17.41 0.77 -6.56
C ARG A 271 16.16 1.31 -7.26
N PRO A 272 16.31 1.90 -8.46
CA PRO A 272 15.16 2.28 -9.27
C PRO A 272 14.20 1.10 -9.47
N GLY A 273 12.92 1.30 -9.12
CA GLY A 273 11.89 0.28 -9.22
C GLY A 273 11.66 -0.54 -7.94
N ASP A 274 12.48 -0.40 -6.90
CA ASP A 274 12.16 -0.97 -5.58
C ASP A 274 10.84 -0.37 -5.07
N LEU A 275 10.07 -1.18 -4.34
CA LEU A 275 8.73 -0.83 -3.85
C LEU A 275 8.73 -0.77 -2.33
N CYS A 276 8.12 0.26 -1.75
CA CYS A 276 7.97 0.42 -0.31
C CYS A 276 6.49 0.59 0.05
N GLY A 277 5.90 -0.42 0.68
CA GLY A 277 4.54 -0.44 1.23
C GLY A 277 4.44 0.43 2.47
N THR A 278 3.30 1.09 2.68
CA THR A 278 3.11 1.98 3.83
C THR A 278 2.91 1.23 5.14
N GLY A 279 2.57 -0.05 5.09
CA GLY A 279 1.79 -0.71 6.12
C GLY A 279 0.33 -0.32 6.04
N THR A 280 -0.53 -1.18 6.61
CA THR A 280 -1.99 -1.00 6.61
C THR A 280 -2.42 0.38 7.10
N ILE A 281 -3.20 1.08 6.28
CA ILE A 281 -3.69 2.44 6.53
C ILE A 281 -5.03 2.35 7.28
N SER A 282 -5.00 2.68 8.57
CA SER A 282 -6.18 2.80 9.42
C SER A 282 -6.32 4.22 9.92
N GLY A 283 -7.54 4.75 9.88
CA GLY A 283 -7.86 6.05 10.43
C GLY A 283 -8.37 5.98 11.88
N PRO A 284 -8.73 7.14 12.47
CA PRO A 284 -9.09 7.24 13.88
C PRO A 284 -10.48 6.67 14.22
N THR A 285 -11.29 6.32 13.23
CA THR A 285 -12.67 5.83 13.39
C THR A 285 -12.79 4.35 13.01
N GLU A 286 -13.83 3.67 13.49
CA GLU A 286 -13.99 2.23 13.20
C GLU A 286 -14.24 1.94 11.71
N ASP A 287 -14.93 2.84 11.01
CA ASP A 287 -15.22 2.77 9.57
C ASP A 287 -14.03 3.17 8.68
N SER A 288 -12.89 3.53 9.28
CA SER A 288 -11.62 3.81 8.60
C SER A 288 -10.51 2.81 8.89
N ARG A 289 -10.83 1.66 9.51
CA ARG A 289 -9.90 0.54 9.72
C ARG A 289 -9.51 -0.12 8.40
N GLY A 290 -8.23 -0.47 8.24
CA GLY A 290 -7.63 -0.88 6.98
C GLY A 290 -7.60 -2.38 6.68
N SER A 291 -8.24 -3.22 7.49
CA SER A 291 -8.26 -4.68 7.31
C SER A 291 -9.52 -5.32 7.91
N LEU A 292 -9.93 -6.51 7.45
CA LEU A 292 -11.03 -7.24 8.11
C LEU A 292 -10.64 -7.71 9.51
N LEU A 293 -9.37 -8.00 9.76
CA LEU A 293 -8.86 -8.24 11.12
C LEU A 293 -9.31 -7.13 12.07
N GLU A 294 -9.15 -5.87 11.67
CA GLU A 294 -9.55 -4.69 12.45
C GLU A 294 -11.07 -4.45 12.43
N ILE A 295 -11.69 -4.46 11.25
CA ILE A 295 -13.13 -4.17 11.09
C ILE A 295 -13.96 -5.14 11.93
N THR A 296 -13.60 -6.42 11.91
CA THR A 296 -14.37 -7.49 12.57
C THR A 296 -13.85 -7.83 13.97
N TRP A 297 -12.81 -7.12 14.41
CA TRP A 297 -12.12 -7.36 15.67
C TRP A 297 -11.70 -8.84 15.85
N ASN A 298 -10.91 -9.32 14.88
CA ASN A 298 -10.45 -10.70 14.76
C ASN A 298 -11.60 -11.73 14.67
N GLY A 299 -12.65 -11.39 13.91
CA GLY A 299 -13.82 -12.23 13.69
C GLY A 299 -14.75 -12.36 14.90
N GLN A 300 -14.60 -11.50 15.92
CA GLN A 300 -15.56 -11.43 17.04
C GLN A 300 -16.89 -10.85 16.57
N ASN A 301 -16.85 -9.90 15.64
CA ASN A 301 -18.00 -9.27 15.02
C ASN A 301 -18.09 -9.67 13.53
N GLU A 302 -19.24 -9.45 12.91
CA GLU A 302 -19.35 -9.42 11.45
C GLU A 302 -19.17 -7.99 10.95
N VAL A 303 -18.83 -7.83 9.68
CA VAL A 303 -18.86 -6.52 9.02
C VAL A 303 -20.31 -6.01 8.97
N ASP A 304 -20.53 -4.73 9.29
CA ASP A 304 -21.89 -4.19 9.30
C ASP A 304 -22.56 -4.28 7.90
N GLY A 305 -23.77 -4.83 7.86
CA GLY A 305 -24.53 -5.07 6.62
C GLY A 305 -23.91 -6.08 5.63
N ILE A 306 -22.82 -6.77 6.01
CA ILE A 306 -22.09 -7.73 5.17
C ILE A 306 -21.77 -8.98 6.01
N LYS A 307 -22.34 -10.14 5.64
CA LYS A 307 -22.11 -11.42 6.34
C LYS A 307 -20.70 -11.97 6.08
N ARG A 308 -19.68 -11.30 6.61
CA ARG A 308 -18.26 -11.64 6.51
C ARG A 308 -17.56 -11.36 7.83
N LYS A 309 -16.59 -12.22 8.13
CA LYS A 309 -15.60 -12.03 9.20
C LYS A 309 -14.20 -11.87 8.61
N PHE A 310 -13.90 -12.74 7.66
CA PHE A 310 -12.71 -12.75 6.81
C PHE A 310 -13.18 -13.02 5.37
N ILE A 311 -12.25 -12.98 4.41
CA ILE A 311 -12.55 -13.16 2.99
C ILE A 311 -12.89 -14.63 2.69
N GLU A 312 -13.99 -14.86 1.98
CA GLU A 312 -14.43 -16.18 1.50
C GLU A 312 -14.05 -16.41 0.03
N ASP A 313 -14.08 -17.65 -0.41
CA ASP A 313 -13.74 -18.00 -1.80
C ASP A 313 -14.75 -17.39 -2.78
N GLY A 314 -14.25 -16.79 -3.86
CA GLY A 314 -15.03 -16.10 -4.87
C GLY A 314 -15.33 -14.64 -4.54
N ASP A 315 -15.02 -14.16 -3.33
CA ASP A 315 -15.11 -12.73 -3.02
C ASP A 315 -14.12 -11.91 -3.85
N GLU A 316 -14.54 -10.72 -4.24
CA GLU A 316 -13.71 -9.75 -4.96
C GLU A 316 -13.45 -8.53 -4.09
N ILE A 317 -12.19 -8.11 -3.98
CA ILE A 317 -11.78 -6.89 -3.26
C ILE A 317 -11.28 -5.87 -4.28
N VAL A 318 -11.73 -4.63 -4.13
CA VAL A 318 -11.23 -3.49 -4.91
C VAL A 318 -10.87 -2.33 -3.98
N LEU A 319 -9.64 -1.85 -4.14
CA LEU A 319 -9.15 -0.62 -3.55
C LEU A 319 -9.21 0.48 -4.61
N THR A 320 -9.68 1.65 -4.21
CA THR A 320 -9.62 2.87 -5.02
C THR A 320 -9.04 4.02 -4.20
N GLY A 321 -8.48 5.01 -4.89
CA GLY A 321 -7.97 6.20 -4.24
C GLY A 321 -7.91 7.41 -5.16
N TYR A 322 -8.08 8.58 -4.57
CA TYR A 322 -8.00 9.85 -5.28
C TYR A 322 -7.64 11.02 -4.37
N CYS A 323 -7.07 12.06 -4.97
CA CYS A 323 -6.98 13.39 -4.38
C CYS A 323 -8.06 14.29 -4.97
N GLN A 324 -8.72 15.09 -4.13
CA GLN A 324 -9.77 16.02 -4.55
C GLN A 324 -9.19 17.41 -4.82
N GLY A 325 -9.20 17.85 -6.07
CA GLY A 325 -8.90 19.23 -6.46
C GLY A 325 -10.16 20.08 -6.63
N GLU A 326 -10.00 21.35 -6.98
CA GLU A 326 -11.13 22.22 -7.33
C GLU A 326 -11.65 21.89 -8.74
N GLY A 327 -12.70 21.06 -8.81
CA GLY A 327 -13.32 20.66 -10.08
C GLY A 327 -12.60 19.54 -10.84
N TYR A 328 -11.59 18.90 -10.24
CA TYR A 328 -10.89 17.74 -10.83
C TYR A 328 -10.45 16.73 -9.77
N LEU A 329 -10.08 15.53 -10.21
CA LEU A 329 -9.52 14.46 -9.38
C LEU A 329 -8.14 14.04 -9.89
N VAL A 330 -7.24 13.68 -8.98
CA VAL A 330 -6.04 12.89 -9.29
C VAL A 330 -6.25 11.49 -8.76
N GLY A 331 -6.72 10.59 -9.63
CA GLY A 331 -7.08 9.22 -9.28
C GLY A 331 -5.96 8.20 -9.52
N PHE A 332 -6.02 7.09 -8.79
CA PHE A 332 -5.04 5.99 -8.86
C PHE A 332 -5.52 4.77 -9.67
N GLY A 333 -6.75 4.84 -10.21
CA GLY A 333 -7.42 3.68 -10.78
C GLY A 333 -7.81 2.67 -9.70
N GLU A 334 -7.73 1.38 -10.04
CA GLU A 334 -8.16 0.28 -9.17
C GLU A 334 -7.00 -0.65 -8.85
N CYS A 335 -6.97 -1.12 -7.59
CA CYS A 335 -6.21 -2.30 -7.17
C CYS A 335 -7.23 -3.39 -6.79
N TYR A 336 -7.45 -4.31 -7.72
CA TYR A 336 -8.50 -5.34 -7.66
C TYR A 336 -7.89 -6.74 -7.61
N GLY A 337 -8.53 -7.65 -6.87
CA GLY A 337 -8.28 -9.09 -6.97
C GLY A 337 -9.47 -9.93 -6.49
N LYS A 338 -9.67 -11.07 -7.13
CA LYS A 338 -10.65 -12.09 -6.74
C LYS A 338 -9.97 -13.24 -6.01
N ILE A 339 -10.61 -13.76 -4.97
CA ILE A 339 -10.11 -14.94 -4.26
C ILE A 339 -10.58 -16.22 -4.94
N LEU A 340 -9.63 -17.08 -5.30
CA LEU A 340 -9.89 -18.44 -5.76
C LEU A 340 -9.78 -19.43 -4.60
N PRO A 341 -10.52 -20.55 -4.65
CA PRO A 341 -10.37 -21.63 -3.68
C PRO A 341 -8.94 -22.13 -3.59
N ALA A 342 -8.56 -22.63 -2.42
CA ALA A 342 -7.29 -23.31 -2.25
C ALA A 342 -7.21 -24.56 -3.15
N LEU A 343 -6.02 -24.84 -3.67
CA LEU A 343 -5.78 -26.05 -4.45
C LEU A 343 -5.87 -27.29 -3.53
N GLN A 344 -6.52 -28.35 -4.02
CA GLN A 344 -6.66 -29.62 -3.31
C GLN A 344 -5.37 -30.43 -3.29
#